data_AF-A0A6G1M1X5-F1
#
_entry.id   AF-A0A6G1M1X5-F1
#
_cell.length_a   1.000
_cell.length_b   1.000
_cell.length_c   1.000
_cell.angle_alpha   90.00
_cell.angle_beta   90.00
_cell.angle_gamma   90.00
#
_symmetry.space_group_name_H-M   'P 1'
#
loop_
_entity.id
_entity.type
_entity.pdbx_description
1 polymer ?
#
loop_
_entity_poly.entity_id
_entity_poly.type
_entity_poly.pdbx_seq_one_letter_code
_entity_poly.pdbx_strand_id
1 'polypeptide(L)'
;MPTPPHRKISQRACDFCAITESSTTHLLRCSGCQASYYCDKIHQAADRPRHKTGCKAVKKARDTYESEDQKLRNFQGDIMTPSHPFENCIGHFWGVLETRDYMRARYNFVDTIMQVFGATGGRIDVVRSSLEHLLDMLRLCRGDNMGVRDVVPGLYIRLGRDQEAYDFLKWWGTTAKEDTYDWGDTESSYLDVKDADALEEPVEGWKGKWIDLSHAVAVVLIKVRILIDLQAAQNTTRALHGTIPQEIIDLIRDEIGSSGIVGSRPDILRGDTEKLASVVETIKAQIKELYKGINEYCPDFWPMFLGNPQAAANQRPGAYTHGSKEEARLAIGYSIASWIETAGAFDTIKALSQTV
;
A
#
# COMPACT_ATOMS: atom_id res chain seq x y z
N MET A 1 1.05 -7.56 24.52
CA MET A 1 -0.33 -7.44 23.99
C MET A 1 -0.51 -8.48 22.89
N PRO A 2 -1.71 -9.08 22.74
CA PRO A 2 -1.96 -10.05 21.69
C PRO A 2 -1.76 -9.43 20.30
N THR A 3 -1.28 -10.23 19.34
CA THR A 3 -1.17 -9.85 17.94
C THR A 3 -2.55 -9.46 17.38
N PRO A 4 -2.68 -8.37 16.60
CA PRO A 4 -3.95 -8.02 15.98
C PRO A 4 -4.51 -9.20 15.17
N PRO A 5 -5.82 -9.49 15.24
CA PRO A 5 -6.38 -10.61 14.50
C PRO A 5 -6.24 -10.36 12.99
N HIS A 6 -5.68 -11.33 12.28
CA HIS A 6 -5.55 -11.28 10.83
C HIS A 6 -6.92 -11.13 10.16
N ARG A 7 -7.03 -10.21 9.20
CA ARG A 7 -8.26 -9.95 8.43
C ARG A 7 -7.88 -9.80 6.98
N LYS A 8 -8.45 -10.59 6.07
CA LYS A 8 -8.18 -10.47 4.63
C LYS A 8 -8.98 -9.32 4.02
N ILE A 9 -8.41 -8.70 2.99
CA ILE A 9 -9.15 -7.80 2.10
C ILE A 9 -10.38 -8.54 1.54
N SER A 10 -11.52 -7.84 1.52
CA SER A 10 -12.78 -8.45 1.12
C SER A 10 -13.00 -8.33 -0.39
N GLN A 11 -13.33 -9.46 -1.02
CA GLN A 11 -13.77 -9.49 -2.41
C GLN A 11 -15.11 -8.76 -2.56
N ARG A 12 -15.46 -8.43 -3.81
CA ARG A 12 -16.75 -7.81 -4.11
C ARG A 12 -17.88 -8.77 -3.72
N ALA A 13 -18.69 -8.34 -2.76
CA ALA A 13 -19.80 -9.10 -2.22
C ALA A 13 -20.90 -8.15 -1.74
N CYS A 14 -22.11 -8.69 -1.59
CA CYS A 14 -23.22 -7.95 -1.00
C CYS A 14 -22.90 -7.56 0.45
N ASP A 15 -23.02 -6.26 0.77
CA ASP A 15 -22.74 -5.74 2.12
C ASP A 15 -23.72 -6.24 3.20
N PHE A 16 -24.85 -6.83 2.80
CA PHE A 16 -25.86 -7.37 3.71
C PHE A 16 -25.75 -8.89 3.91
N CYS A 17 -25.74 -9.68 2.82
CA CYS A 17 -25.76 -11.14 2.89
C CYS A 17 -24.41 -11.83 2.59
N ALA A 18 -23.38 -11.05 2.26
CA ALA A 18 -22.02 -11.53 1.93
C ALA A 18 -21.91 -12.45 0.69
N ILE A 19 -22.97 -12.58 -0.13
CA ILE A 19 -22.91 -13.30 -1.41
C ILE A 19 -22.01 -12.53 -2.39
N THR A 20 -21.03 -13.23 -2.97
CA THR A 20 -20.10 -12.69 -3.98
C THR A 20 -20.76 -12.62 -5.35
N GLU A 21 -20.28 -11.71 -6.19
CA GLU A 21 -20.69 -11.65 -7.60
C GLU A 21 -20.34 -12.96 -8.33
N SER A 22 -21.25 -13.44 -9.18
CA SER A 22 -21.09 -14.66 -9.97
C SER A 22 -21.76 -14.48 -11.34
N SER A 23 -21.59 -15.46 -12.24
CA SER A 23 -22.26 -15.45 -13.54
C SER A 23 -23.79 -15.41 -13.46
N THR A 24 -24.36 -15.77 -12.31
CA THR A 24 -25.81 -15.78 -12.06
C THR A 24 -26.26 -14.69 -11.08
N THR A 25 -25.33 -13.99 -10.43
CA THR A 25 -25.63 -12.99 -9.39
C THR A 25 -24.89 -11.70 -9.68
N HIS A 26 -25.60 -10.73 -10.26
CA HIS A 26 -25.07 -9.39 -10.50
C HIS A 26 -25.35 -8.47 -9.31
N LEU A 27 -24.31 -7.80 -8.82
CA LEU A 27 -24.46 -6.91 -7.67
C LEU A 27 -24.75 -5.47 -8.11
N LEU A 28 -25.77 -4.88 -7.53
CA LEU A 28 -26.11 -3.47 -7.69
C LEU A 28 -25.15 -2.60 -6.86
N ARG A 29 -24.44 -1.70 -7.53
CA ARG A 29 -23.56 -0.72 -6.88
C ARG A 29 -24.39 0.43 -6.31
N CYS A 30 -24.10 0.84 -5.07
CA CYS A 30 -24.74 2.01 -4.46
C CYS A 30 -24.45 3.27 -5.27
N SER A 31 -25.47 3.93 -5.82
CA SER A 31 -25.31 5.18 -6.59
C SER A 31 -24.80 6.36 -5.75
N GLY A 32 -25.00 6.31 -4.43
CA GLY A 32 -24.52 7.31 -3.48
C GLY A 32 -23.00 7.29 -3.37
N CYS A 33 -22.44 6.33 -2.62
CA CYS A 33 -21.00 6.27 -2.38
C CYS A 33 -20.20 5.57 -3.48
N GLN A 34 -20.85 4.76 -4.33
CA GLN A 34 -20.17 3.90 -5.30
C GLN A 34 -19.11 2.95 -4.70
N ALA A 35 -19.17 2.68 -3.39
CA ALA A 35 -18.23 1.80 -2.69
C ALA A 35 -18.86 0.50 -2.18
N SER A 36 -20.20 0.47 -2.11
CA SER A 36 -21.00 -0.63 -1.57
C SER A 36 -21.81 -1.34 -2.65
N TYR A 37 -22.09 -2.62 -2.44
CA TYR A 37 -22.72 -3.53 -3.38
C TYR A 37 -23.84 -4.34 -2.72
N TYR A 38 -24.92 -4.58 -3.46
CA TYR A 38 -26.10 -5.29 -2.95
C TYR A 38 -26.70 -6.21 -4.00
N CYS A 39 -27.26 -7.36 -3.60
CA CYS A 39 -27.99 -8.23 -4.52
C CYS A 39 -29.21 -7.51 -5.13
N ASP A 40 -29.90 -6.73 -4.30
CA ASP A 40 -31.13 -6.03 -4.68
C ASP A 40 -31.37 -4.80 -3.78
N LYS A 41 -32.48 -4.10 -4.05
CA LYS A 41 -32.90 -2.93 -3.28
C LYS A 41 -33.34 -3.27 -1.86
N ILE A 42 -33.72 -4.52 -1.56
CA ILE A 42 -34.15 -4.95 -0.23
C ILE A 42 -32.91 -5.03 0.68
N HIS A 43 -31.84 -5.67 0.23
CA HIS A 43 -30.56 -5.71 0.94
C HIS A 43 -29.98 -4.30 1.15
N GLN A 44 -30.05 -3.43 0.13
CA GLN A 44 -29.65 -2.04 0.26
C GLN A 44 -30.47 -1.28 1.31
N ALA A 45 -31.78 -1.48 1.35
CA ALA A 45 -32.65 -0.85 2.34
C ALA A 45 -32.38 -1.36 3.75
N ALA A 46 -32.11 -2.66 3.90
CA ALA A 46 -31.81 -3.30 5.17
C ALA A 46 -30.46 -2.83 5.77
N ASP A 47 -29.43 -2.63 4.94
CA ASP A 47 -28.11 -2.12 5.38
C ASP A 47 -28.09 -0.60 5.61
N ARG A 48 -29.11 0.13 5.14
CA ARG A 48 -29.20 1.60 5.21
C ARG A 48 -28.86 2.19 6.59
N PRO A 49 -29.32 1.65 7.75
CA PRO A 49 -28.99 2.22 9.06
C PRO A 49 -27.48 2.26 9.34
N ARG A 50 -26.71 1.25 8.90
CA ARG A 50 -25.26 1.19 9.08
C ARG A 50 -24.52 1.95 7.99
N HIS A 51 -25.04 1.90 6.77
CA HIS A 51 -24.41 2.47 5.58
C HIS A 51 -24.57 3.99 5.42
N LYS A 52 -25.71 4.57 5.83
CA LYS A 52 -26.14 5.93 5.45
C LYS A 52 -25.13 7.03 5.80
N THR A 53 -24.51 6.99 6.98
CA THR A 53 -23.59 8.04 7.43
C THR A 53 -22.32 8.05 6.59
N GLY A 54 -21.66 6.89 6.46
CA GLY A 54 -20.49 6.74 5.60
C GLY A 54 -20.80 7.03 4.13
N CYS A 55 -21.95 6.56 3.64
CA CYS A 55 -22.38 6.81 2.27
C CYS A 55 -22.49 8.30 1.96
N LYS A 56 -23.07 9.09 2.86
CA LYS A 56 -23.22 10.54 2.67
C LYS A 56 -21.88 11.25 2.68
N ALA A 57 -20.97 10.87 3.58
CA ALA A 57 -19.64 11.46 3.66
C ALA A 57 -18.85 11.23 2.36
N VAL A 58 -18.81 9.99 1.88
CA VAL A 58 -18.13 9.64 0.62
C VAL A 58 -18.78 10.31 -0.58
N LYS A 59 -20.12 10.31 -0.67
CA LYS A 59 -20.83 11.00 -1.75
C LYS A 59 -20.47 12.49 -1.78
N LYS A 60 -20.51 13.17 -0.62
CA LYS A 60 -20.18 14.60 -0.53
C LYS A 60 -18.75 14.86 -1.00
N ALA A 61 -17.78 14.07 -0.55
CA ALA A 61 -16.38 14.23 -0.95
C ALA A 61 -16.20 14.00 -2.46
N ARG A 62 -16.89 13.00 -3.03
CA ARG A 62 -16.90 12.74 -4.47
C ARG A 62 -17.50 13.90 -5.26
N ASP A 63 -18.68 14.39 -4.86
CA ASP A 63 -19.36 15.50 -5.53
C ASP A 63 -18.48 16.76 -5.55
N THR A 64 -17.74 17.04 -4.46
CA THR A 64 -16.76 18.14 -4.42
C THR A 64 -15.62 17.92 -5.41
N TYR A 65 -15.01 16.72 -5.40
CA TYR A 65 -13.96 16.36 -6.36
C TYR A 65 -14.43 16.48 -7.81
N GLU A 66 -15.58 15.92 -8.16
CA GLU A 66 -16.17 15.97 -9.50
C GLU A 66 -16.49 17.42 -9.92
N SER A 67 -16.92 18.26 -8.97
CA SER A 67 -17.14 19.69 -9.24
C SER A 67 -15.84 20.43 -9.55
N GLU A 68 -14.76 20.18 -8.82
CA GLU A 68 -13.45 20.80 -9.11
C GLU A 68 -12.86 20.28 -10.42
N ASP A 69 -13.04 18.98 -10.72
CA ASP A 69 -12.66 18.37 -12.00
C ASP A 69 -13.35 19.09 -13.18
N GLN A 70 -14.67 19.25 -13.10
CA GLN A 70 -15.45 19.91 -14.15
C GLN A 70 -15.10 21.39 -14.31
N LYS A 71 -14.81 22.10 -13.21
CA LYS A 71 -14.33 23.49 -13.26
C LYS A 71 -13.02 23.59 -14.04
N LEU A 72 -12.04 22.71 -13.74
CA LEU A 72 -10.76 22.70 -14.45
C LEU A 72 -10.89 22.30 -15.91
N ARG A 73 -11.75 21.34 -16.25
CA ARG A 73 -12.02 20.98 -17.65
C ARG A 73 -12.62 22.12 -18.46
N ASN A 74 -13.42 22.95 -17.82
CA ASN A 74 -14.05 24.11 -18.45
C ASN A 74 -13.17 25.37 -18.39
N PHE A 75 -12.01 25.31 -17.71
CA PHE A 75 -11.15 26.45 -17.49
C PHE A 75 -10.48 26.89 -18.80
N GLN A 76 -10.76 28.13 -19.22
CA GLN A 76 -10.30 28.71 -20.47
C GLN A 76 -8.92 29.37 -20.37
N GLY A 77 -8.24 29.24 -19.23
CA GLY A 77 -6.99 29.94 -18.95
C GLY A 77 -7.20 31.34 -18.38
N ASP A 78 -6.14 31.86 -17.77
CA ASP A 78 -6.00 33.27 -17.41
C ASP A 78 -4.56 33.74 -17.64
N ILE A 79 -4.19 34.90 -17.09
CA ILE A 79 -2.86 35.49 -17.27
C ILE A 79 -1.74 34.58 -16.70
N MET A 80 -2.03 33.83 -15.64
CA MET A 80 -1.06 33.03 -14.90
C MET A 80 -1.14 31.54 -15.22
N THR A 81 -2.28 31.08 -15.73
CA THR A 81 -2.56 29.66 -15.89
C THR A 81 -3.08 29.34 -17.28
N PRO A 82 -2.47 28.38 -18.00
CA PRO A 82 -2.93 28.02 -19.34
C PRO A 82 -4.32 27.37 -19.30
N SER A 83 -5.03 27.47 -20.42
CA SER A 83 -6.25 26.68 -20.66
C SER A 83 -5.93 25.19 -20.64
N HIS A 84 -6.95 24.33 -20.46
CA HIS A 84 -6.79 22.87 -20.49
C HIS A 84 -5.67 22.35 -19.54
N PRO A 85 -5.79 22.57 -18.21
CA PRO A 85 -4.70 22.25 -17.28
C PRO A 85 -4.33 20.76 -17.23
N PHE A 86 -5.27 19.86 -17.54
CA PHE A 86 -5.02 18.41 -17.56
C PHE A 86 -4.08 17.95 -18.66
N GLU A 87 -3.88 18.78 -19.68
CA GLU A 87 -2.98 18.54 -20.80
C GLU A 87 -1.72 19.41 -20.66
N ASN A 88 -1.88 20.68 -20.29
CA ASN A 88 -0.81 21.67 -20.35
C ASN A 88 -0.03 21.86 -19.03
N CYS A 89 -0.52 21.31 -17.91
CA CYS A 89 0.12 21.47 -16.60
C CYS A 89 0.57 20.15 -15.97
N ILE A 90 0.51 19.02 -16.70
CA ILE A 90 0.89 17.69 -16.19
C ILE A 90 2.30 17.76 -15.58
N GLY A 91 2.49 17.13 -14.43
CA GLY A 91 3.75 17.16 -13.67
C GLY A 91 3.88 18.38 -12.75
N HIS A 92 3.20 19.50 -13.06
CA HIS A 92 3.35 20.78 -12.37
C HIS A 92 2.06 21.28 -11.70
N PHE A 93 1.05 20.43 -11.51
CA PHE A 93 -0.25 20.84 -10.96
C PHE A 93 -0.10 21.69 -9.69
N TRP A 94 0.73 21.26 -8.74
CA TRP A 94 0.87 22.02 -7.50
C TRP A 94 1.45 23.44 -7.66
N GLY A 95 2.25 23.68 -8.71
CA GLY A 95 2.74 25.01 -9.06
C GLY A 95 1.63 25.95 -9.54
N VAL A 96 0.53 25.39 -10.05
CA VAL A 96 -0.61 26.12 -10.62
C VAL A 96 -1.71 26.29 -9.58
N LEU A 97 -2.01 27.52 -9.21
CA LEU A 97 -2.92 27.84 -8.10
C LEU A 97 -4.31 27.24 -8.28
N GLU A 98 -4.87 27.36 -9.48
CA GLU A 98 -6.23 26.93 -9.85
C GLU A 98 -6.39 25.41 -9.70
N THR A 99 -5.32 24.63 -9.89
CA THR A 99 -5.42 23.16 -9.79
C THR A 99 -5.27 22.62 -8.37
N ARG A 100 -4.88 23.46 -7.39
CA ARG A 100 -4.67 23.01 -6.02
C ARG A 100 -5.95 22.56 -5.33
N ASP A 101 -7.07 23.22 -5.63
CA ASP A 101 -8.37 22.87 -5.04
C ASP A 101 -8.87 21.53 -5.56
N TYR A 102 -8.63 21.23 -6.83
CA TYR A 102 -8.84 19.90 -7.39
C TYR A 102 -7.99 18.83 -6.69
N MET A 103 -6.68 19.06 -6.54
CA MET A 103 -5.77 18.09 -5.90
C MET A 103 -6.19 17.80 -4.45
N ARG A 104 -6.56 18.85 -3.69
CA ARG A 104 -7.09 18.72 -2.32
C ARG A 104 -8.42 17.97 -2.29
N ALA A 105 -9.36 18.31 -3.17
CA ALA A 105 -10.66 17.66 -3.23
C ALA A 105 -10.54 16.18 -3.58
N ARG A 106 -9.67 15.84 -4.55
CA ARG A 106 -9.39 14.46 -4.95
C ARG A 106 -8.77 13.64 -3.83
N TYR A 107 -7.76 14.17 -3.13
CA TYR A 107 -7.20 13.49 -1.97
C TYR A 107 -8.24 13.31 -0.86
N ASN A 108 -9.04 14.35 -0.57
CA ASN A 108 -10.09 14.26 0.44
C ASN A 108 -11.12 13.18 0.10
N PHE A 109 -11.45 12.99 -1.18
CA PHE A 109 -12.27 11.85 -1.62
C PHE A 109 -11.62 10.50 -1.31
N VAL A 110 -10.35 10.32 -1.69
CA VAL A 110 -9.58 9.08 -1.40
C VAL A 110 -9.50 8.82 0.10
N ASP A 111 -9.16 9.84 0.88
CA ASP A 111 -9.04 9.73 2.33
C ASP A 111 -10.38 9.35 2.98
N THR A 112 -11.47 10.00 2.56
CA THR A 112 -12.82 9.73 3.08
C THR A 112 -13.27 8.30 2.72
N ILE A 113 -13.10 7.87 1.46
CA ILE A 113 -13.55 6.53 1.04
C ILE A 113 -12.72 5.42 1.72
N MET A 114 -11.42 5.65 1.93
CA MET A 114 -10.54 4.72 2.63
C MET A 114 -10.89 4.60 4.11
N GLN A 115 -11.16 5.70 4.80
CA GLN A 115 -11.58 5.67 6.21
C GLN A 115 -12.93 4.97 6.41
N VAL A 116 -13.86 5.11 5.46
CA VAL A 116 -15.22 4.57 5.58
C VAL A 116 -15.33 3.12 5.09
N PHE A 117 -14.75 2.79 3.94
CA PHE A 117 -14.95 1.51 3.25
C PHE A 117 -13.64 0.76 2.94
N GLY A 118 -12.49 1.41 3.11
CA GLY A 118 -11.16 0.88 2.79
C GLY A 118 -10.28 0.57 4.00
N ALA A 119 -10.81 0.59 5.23
CA ALA A 119 -10.08 0.19 6.43
C ALA A 119 -9.60 -1.28 6.36
N THR A 120 -8.95 -1.80 7.41
CA THR A 120 -8.50 -3.20 7.46
C THR A 120 -9.64 -4.19 7.17
N GLY A 121 -9.45 -5.05 6.17
CA GLY A 121 -10.49 -5.96 5.67
C GLY A 121 -11.54 -5.29 4.78
N GLY A 122 -11.30 -4.04 4.37
CA GLY A 122 -12.14 -3.27 3.45
C GLY A 122 -12.22 -3.89 2.06
N ARG A 123 -12.99 -3.24 1.17
CA ARG A 123 -13.31 -3.80 -0.15
C ARG A 123 -12.15 -3.63 -1.13
N ILE A 124 -11.84 -4.69 -1.89
CA ILE A 124 -10.76 -4.67 -2.88
C ILE A 124 -10.92 -3.56 -3.94
N ASP A 125 -12.15 -3.29 -4.37
CA ASP A 125 -12.42 -2.24 -5.36
C ASP A 125 -12.14 -0.83 -4.82
N VAL A 126 -12.36 -0.60 -3.52
CA VAL A 126 -12.05 0.68 -2.87
C VAL A 126 -10.54 0.89 -2.81
N VAL A 127 -9.79 -0.16 -2.45
CA VAL A 127 -8.32 -0.12 -2.42
C VAL A 127 -7.75 0.11 -3.82
N ARG A 128 -8.28 -0.60 -4.84
CA ARG A 128 -7.88 -0.44 -6.24
C ARG A 128 -8.16 0.98 -6.75
N SER A 129 -9.39 1.46 -6.60
CA SER A 129 -9.77 2.81 -7.06
C SER A 129 -8.97 3.89 -6.33
N SER A 130 -8.71 3.73 -5.03
CA SER A 130 -7.88 4.67 -4.27
C SER A 130 -6.45 4.71 -4.78
N LEU A 131 -5.86 3.55 -5.08
CA LEU A 131 -4.53 3.48 -5.69
C LEU A 131 -4.49 4.20 -7.04
N GLU A 132 -5.47 3.98 -7.91
CA GLU A 132 -5.59 4.66 -9.21
C GLU A 132 -5.66 6.18 -9.05
N HIS A 133 -6.45 6.68 -8.08
CA HIS A 133 -6.53 8.11 -7.82
C HIS A 133 -5.19 8.69 -7.35
N LEU A 134 -4.48 8.01 -6.46
CA LEU A 134 -3.19 8.50 -5.92
C LEU A 134 -2.08 8.46 -6.98
N LEU A 135 -2.02 7.42 -7.82
CA LEU A 135 -1.06 7.35 -8.92
C LEU A 135 -1.29 8.43 -9.97
N ASP A 136 -2.54 8.73 -10.30
CA ASP A 136 -2.83 9.83 -11.22
C ASP A 136 -2.55 11.20 -10.56
N MET A 137 -2.75 11.36 -9.24
CA MET A 137 -2.29 12.55 -8.54
C MET A 137 -0.76 12.72 -8.62
N LEU A 138 0.01 11.64 -8.49
CA LEU A 138 1.46 11.65 -8.67
C LEU A 138 1.86 12.00 -10.12
N ARG A 139 1.13 11.49 -11.12
CA ARG A 139 1.33 11.89 -12.53
C ARG A 139 1.10 13.40 -12.73
N LEU A 140 0.06 13.94 -12.11
CA LEU A 140 -0.29 15.37 -12.21
C LEU A 140 0.70 16.25 -11.42
N CYS A 141 1.27 15.76 -10.33
CA CYS A 141 2.23 16.45 -9.49
C CYS A 141 3.38 15.51 -9.12
N ARG A 142 4.43 15.49 -9.97
CA ARG A 142 5.55 14.56 -9.82
C ARG A 142 6.28 14.73 -8.50
N GLY A 143 6.48 15.99 -8.08
CA GLY A 143 7.13 16.36 -6.82
C GLY A 143 6.33 16.05 -5.55
N ASP A 144 5.12 15.51 -5.69
CA ASP A 144 4.28 15.00 -4.59
C ASP A 144 4.17 15.96 -3.39
N ASN A 145 3.80 17.22 -3.66
CA ASN A 145 3.70 18.25 -2.62
C ASN A 145 2.64 17.94 -1.54
N MET A 146 1.73 16.99 -1.80
CA MET A 146 0.72 16.54 -0.85
C MET A 146 1.13 15.30 -0.05
N GLY A 147 2.29 14.69 -0.35
CA GLY A 147 2.78 13.50 0.34
C GLY A 147 1.92 12.25 0.09
N VAL A 148 1.27 12.14 -1.07
CA VAL A 148 0.44 10.97 -1.39
C VAL A 148 1.26 9.71 -1.64
N ARG A 149 2.57 9.83 -1.93
CA ARG A 149 3.47 8.69 -2.14
C ARG A 149 3.58 7.78 -0.91
N ASP A 150 3.31 8.29 0.28
CA ASP A 150 3.41 7.51 1.52
C ASP A 150 2.27 6.51 1.71
N VAL A 151 1.14 6.73 1.02
CA VAL A 151 -0.05 5.87 1.09
C VAL A 151 0.02 4.73 0.06
N VAL A 152 0.63 5.01 -1.10
CA VAL A 152 0.65 4.13 -2.29
C VAL A 152 1.21 2.72 -2.01
N PRO A 153 2.37 2.54 -1.34
CA PRO A 153 2.95 1.22 -1.10
C PRO A 153 2.01 0.29 -0.32
N GLY A 154 1.35 0.82 0.70
CA GLY A 154 0.37 0.06 1.48
C GLY A 154 -0.77 -0.48 0.62
N LEU A 155 -1.27 0.31 -0.35
CA LEU A 155 -2.34 -0.13 -1.24
C LEU A 155 -1.89 -1.19 -2.25
N TYR A 156 -0.69 -1.07 -2.81
CA TYR A 156 -0.12 -2.11 -3.68
C TYR A 156 -0.03 -3.45 -2.94
N ILE A 157 0.55 -3.46 -1.73
CA ILE A 157 0.72 -4.68 -0.92
C ILE A 157 -0.63 -5.34 -0.61
N ARG A 158 -1.65 -4.55 -0.27
CA ARG A 158 -3.02 -5.04 -0.01
C ARG A 158 -3.69 -5.68 -1.23
N LEU A 159 -3.29 -5.28 -2.42
CA LEU A 159 -3.76 -5.86 -3.69
C LEU A 159 -2.92 -7.07 -4.14
N GLY A 160 -1.93 -7.49 -3.35
CA GLY A 160 -0.99 -8.55 -3.72
C GLY A 160 0.01 -8.14 -4.80
N ARG A 161 0.18 -6.83 -5.03
CA ARG A 161 1.04 -6.25 -6.06
C ARG A 161 2.40 -5.89 -5.47
N ASP A 162 3.06 -6.89 -4.88
CA ASP A 162 4.27 -6.68 -4.08
C ASP A 162 5.47 -6.22 -4.92
N GLN A 163 5.59 -6.73 -6.15
CA GLN A 163 6.64 -6.31 -7.07
C GLN A 163 6.47 -4.84 -7.46
N GLU A 164 5.26 -4.41 -7.83
CA GLU A 164 5.05 -3.00 -8.17
C GLU A 164 5.19 -2.07 -6.95
N ALA A 165 4.86 -2.56 -5.75
CA ALA A 165 5.16 -1.84 -4.51
C ALA A 165 6.68 -1.64 -4.35
N TYR A 166 7.46 -2.70 -4.55
CA TYR A 166 8.92 -2.64 -4.43
C TYR A 166 9.53 -1.74 -5.49
N ASP A 167 9.13 -1.86 -6.76
CA ASP A 167 9.59 -1.01 -7.86
C ASP A 167 9.31 0.48 -7.59
N PHE A 168 8.10 0.79 -7.12
CA PHE A 168 7.70 2.13 -6.72
C PHE A 168 8.60 2.67 -5.60
N LEU A 169 8.77 1.88 -4.54
CA LEU A 169 9.62 2.25 -3.40
C LEU A 169 11.08 2.44 -3.82
N LYS A 170 11.60 1.55 -4.68
CA LYS A 170 12.98 1.59 -5.18
C LYS A 170 13.23 2.90 -5.92
N TRP A 171 12.35 3.28 -6.84
CA TRP A 171 12.47 4.55 -7.57
C TRP A 171 12.54 5.76 -6.62
N TRP A 172 11.67 5.81 -5.61
CA TRP A 172 11.69 6.87 -4.59
C TRP A 172 12.92 6.82 -3.67
N GLY A 173 13.46 5.64 -3.40
CA GLY A 173 14.63 5.42 -2.57
C GLY A 173 15.96 5.62 -3.30
N THR A 174 15.96 5.70 -4.63
CA THR A 174 17.17 5.91 -5.45
C THR A 174 17.07 7.14 -6.34
N THR A 175 16.34 7.04 -7.46
CA THR A 175 16.32 8.07 -8.52
C THR A 175 15.77 9.39 -8.01
N ALA A 176 14.71 9.36 -7.21
CA ALA A 176 14.13 10.57 -6.60
C ALA A 176 15.04 11.25 -5.55
N LYS A 177 16.11 10.58 -5.11
CA LYS A 177 17.09 11.10 -4.15
C LYS A 177 18.34 11.65 -4.82
N GLU A 178 18.44 11.58 -6.14
CA GLU A 178 19.56 12.18 -6.88
C GLU A 178 19.49 13.71 -6.76
N ASP A 179 20.58 14.33 -6.31
CA ASP A 179 20.65 15.80 -6.14
C ASP A 179 20.39 16.57 -7.44
N THR A 180 20.58 15.91 -8.58
CA THR A 180 20.40 16.45 -9.92
C THR A 180 19.02 16.19 -10.51
N TYR A 181 18.12 15.51 -9.80
CA TYR A 181 16.79 15.20 -10.33
C TYR A 181 15.92 16.46 -10.45
N ASP A 182 15.52 16.78 -11.67
CA ASP A 182 14.67 17.95 -11.94
C ASP A 182 13.19 17.57 -11.95
N TRP A 183 12.49 17.89 -10.85
CA TRP A 183 11.03 17.72 -10.75
C TRP A 183 10.24 18.58 -11.76
N GLY A 184 10.89 19.59 -12.33
CA GLY A 184 10.40 20.46 -13.39
C GLY A 184 10.48 19.84 -14.79
N ASP A 185 11.27 18.79 -14.98
CA ASP A 185 11.42 18.15 -16.28
C ASP A 185 10.42 16.99 -16.45
N THR A 186 9.45 17.17 -17.33
CA THR A 186 8.45 16.14 -17.63
C THR A 186 8.97 15.03 -18.55
N GLU A 187 10.09 15.23 -19.22
CA GLU A 187 10.71 14.23 -20.11
C GLU A 187 11.64 13.28 -19.34
N SER A 188 12.10 13.69 -18.15
CA SER A 188 12.87 12.84 -17.25
C SER A 188 12.09 11.58 -16.80
N SER A 189 12.85 10.53 -16.51
CA SER A 189 12.32 9.25 -16.03
C SER A 189 11.50 9.42 -14.74
N TYR A 190 10.36 8.73 -14.65
CA TYR A 190 9.44 8.84 -13.52
C TYR A 190 8.71 7.52 -13.28
N LEU A 191 8.94 6.91 -12.11
CA LEU A 191 8.33 5.63 -11.69
C LEU A 191 8.51 4.50 -12.73
N ASP A 192 9.67 4.51 -13.39
CA ASP A 192 10.04 3.66 -14.51
C ASP A 192 10.85 2.42 -14.11
N VAL A 193 11.22 2.29 -12.83
CA VAL A 193 11.75 1.03 -12.29
C VAL A 193 10.71 -0.08 -12.49
N LYS A 194 11.17 -1.23 -13.00
CA LYS A 194 10.39 -2.45 -13.23
C LYS A 194 11.24 -3.66 -12.87
N ASP A 195 10.59 -4.65 -12.25
CA ASP A 195 11.18 -5.95 -11.95
C ASP A 195 12.50 -5.85 -11.14
N ALA A 196 12.57 -4.86 -10.23
CA ALA A 196 13.72 -4.71 -9.35
C ALA A 196 13.84 -5.91 -8.40
N ASP A 197 15.08 -6.34 -8.13
CA ASP A 197 15.31 -7.50 -7.26
C ASP A 197 14.99 -7.17 -5.80
N ALA A 198 13.83 -7.57 -5.31
CA ALA A 198 13.41 -7.30 -3.93
C ALA A 198 14.22 -8.07 -2.86
N LEU A 199 15.07 -9.03 -3.28
CA LEU A 199 16.02 -9.72 -2.41
C LEU A 199 17.33 -8.94 -2.23
N GLU A 200 17.55 -7.89 -3.03
CA GLU A 200 18.73 -7.04 -2.92
C GLU A 200 18.81 -6.35 -1.54
N GLU A 201 19.99 -5.82 -1.24
CA GLU A 201 20.20 -5.05 -0.01
C GLU A 201 19.30 -3.80 0.02
N PRO A 202 18.74 -3.42 1.19
CA PRO A 202 17.97 -2.20 1.30
C PRO A 202 18.78 -0.99 0.84
N VAL A 203 18.16 -0.08 0.07
CA VAL A 203 18.84 1.13 -0.40
C VAL A 203 18.99 2.15 0.73
N GLU A 204 19.94 3.08 0.59
CA GLU A 204 20.26 4.10 1.60
C GLU A 204 19.05 4.93 2.04
N GLY A 205 18.10 5.20 1.12
CA GLY A 205 16.86 5.90 1.43
C GLY A 205 15.98 5.23 2.50
N TRP A 206 16.26 3.97 2.85
CA TRP A 206 15.55 3.22 3.89
C TRP A 206 16.40 2.87 5.11
N LYS A 207 17.73 3.04 5.05
CA LYS A 207 18.67 2.60 6.10
C LYS A 207 19.69 3.63 6.58
N GLY A 208 19.53 4.90 6.22
CA GLY A 208 20.41 5.99 6.63
C GLY A 208 19.94 6.81 7.83
N LYS A 209 20.62 7.95 8.07
CA LYS A 209 20.26 8.94 9.10
C LYS A 209 18.94 9.67 8.79
N TRP A 210 18.59 9.76 7.51
CA TRP A 210 17.38 10.39 7.02
C TRP A 210 16.67 9.40 6.09
N ILE A 211 15.56 8.84 6.56
CA ILE A 211 14.78 7.84 5.81
C ILE A 211 13.38 8.36 5.52
N ASP A 212 12.76 7.85 4.46
CA ASP A 212 11.32 7.97 4.27
C ASP A 212 10.62 6.89 5.12
N LEU A 213 10.13 7.27 6.31
CA LEU A 213 9.63 6.32 7.31
C LEU A 213 8.52 5.40 6.76
N SER A 214 7.52 5.97 6.08
CA SER A 214 6.41 5.21 5.49
C SER A 214 6.89 4.19 4.45
N HIS A 215 7.93 4.55 3.68
CA HIS A 215 8.53 3.67 2.66
C HIS A 215 9.33 2.56 3.30
N ALA A 216 10.20 2.87 4.26
CA ALA A 216 10.98 1.87 4.99
C ALA A 216 10.07 0.82 5.66
N VAL A 217 8.96 1.26 6.28
CA VAL A 217 7.96 0.37 6.88
C VAL A 217 7.29 -0.55 5.85
N ALA A 218 7.02 -0.04 4.65
CA ALA A 218 6.49 -0.86 3.56
C ALA A 218 7.51 -1.88 3.04
N VAL A 219 8.79 -1.49 2.91
CA VAL A 219 9.89 -2.40 2.52
C VAL A 219 10.06 -3.51 3.55
N VAL A 220 10.00 -3.19 4.85
CA VAL A 220 10.03 -4.23 5.90
C VAL A 220 8.90 -5.23 5.69
N LEU A 221 7.67 -4.78 5.40
CA LEU A 221 6.56 -5.70 5.16
C LEU A 221 6.80 -6.58 3.93
N ILE A 222 7.30 -6.01 2.82
CA ILE A 222 7.62 -6.77 1.61
C ILE A 222 8.66 -7.86 1.93
N LYS A 223 9.74 -7.51 2.64
CA LYS A 223 10.76 -8.48 3.05
C LYS A 223 10.23 -9.51 4.05
N VAL A 224 9.31 -9.15 4.93
CA VAL A 224 8.60 -10.08 5.82
C VAL A 224 7.74 -11.07 5.03
N ARG A 225 7.02 -10.62 3.99
CA ARG A 225 6.24 -11.51 3.12
C ARG A 225 7.15 -12.50 2.39
N ILE A 226 8.25 -12.02 1.82
CA ILE A 226 9.29 -12.86 1.22
C ILE A 226 9.81 -13.89 2.22
N LEU A 227 10.14 -13.48 3.45
CA LEU A 227 10.63 -14.39 4.48
C LEU A 227 9.62 -15.49 4.82
N ILE A 228 8.34 -15.13 4.95
CA ILE A 228 7.27 -16.09 5.23
C ILE A 228 7.17 -17.13 4.11
N ASP A 229 7.19 -16.69 2.84
CA ASP A 229 7.13 -17.59 1.68
C ASP A 229 8.36 -18.52 1.61
N LEU A 230 9.57 -17.98 1.82
CA LEU A 230 10.80 -18.78 1.84
C LEU A 230 10.81 -19.80 3.00
N GLN A 231 10.32 -19.41 4.18
CA GLN A 231 10.20 -20.31 5.33
C GLN A 231 9.15 -21.39 5.08
N ALA A 232 8.04 -21.05 4.43
CA ALA A 232 7.04 -22.03 4.02
C ALA A 232 7.66 -23.05 3.06
N ALA A 233 8.42 -22.61 2.04
CA ALA A 233 9.12 -23.50 1.13
C ALA A 233 10.15 -24.40 1.85
N GLN A 234 10.92 -23.83 2.79
CA GLN A 234 11.88 -24.58 3.59
C GLN A 234 11.20 -25.63 4.47
N ASN A 235 10.09 -25.28 5.11
CA ASN A 235 9.35 -26.18 5.98
C ASN A 235 8.66 -27.30 5.20
N THR A 236 8.08 -27.00 4.03
CA THR A 236 7.52 -27.99 3.10
C THR A 236 8.57 -29.02 2.70
N THR A 237 9.78 -28.56 2.37
CA THR A 237 10.93 -29.43 2.09
C THR A 237 11.19 -30.40 3.23
N ARG A 238 11.37 -29.87 4.44
CA ARG A 238 11.71 -30.67 5.62
C ARG A 238 10.62 -31.66 5.99
N ALA A 239 9.35 -31.25 5.89
CA ALA A 239 8.21 -32.06 6.30
C ALA A 239 7.92 -33.22 5.32
N LEU A 240 8.16 -33.01 4.02
CA LEU A 240 7.81 -33.96 2.97
C LEU A 240 9.00 -34.79 2.46
N HIS A 241 10.23 -34.41 2.84
CA HIS A 241 11.44 -35.13 2.47
C HIS A 241 11.35 -36.61 2.82
N GLY A 242 11.56 -37.47 1.82
CA GLY A 242 11.49 -38.93 1.96
C GLY A 242 10.07 -39.50 2.09
N THR A 243 9.02 -38.65 2.11
CA THR A 243 7.62 -39.09 2.18
C THR A 243 6.98 -39.14 0.79
N ILE A 244 7.32 -38.20 -0.08
CA ILE A 244 6.86 -38.13 -1.48
C ILE A 244 8.03 -37.81 -2.43
N PRO A 245 7.90 -38.10 -3.74
CA PRO A 245 8.92 -37.76 -4.72
C PRO A 245 9.22 -36.26 -4.75
N GLN A 246 10.49 -35.90 -5.04
CA GLN A 246 10.97 -34.52 -5.04
C GLN A 246 10.19 -33.64 -6.03
N GLU A 247 9.76 -34.21 -7.15
CA GLU A 247 8.97 -33.53 -8.17
C GLU A 247 7.64 -33.01 -7.61
N ILE A 248 7.01 -33.75 -6.70
CA ILE A 248 5.77 -33.33 -6.06
C ILE A 248 6.03 -32.24 -5.00
N ILE A 249 7.15 -32.33 -4.29
CA ILE A 249 7.58 -31.28 -3.36
C ILE A 249 7.81 -29.98 -4.13
N ASP A 250 8.47 -30.05 -5.28
CA ASP A 250 8.75 -28.87 -6.11
C ASP A 250 7.45 -28.24 -6.65
N LEU A 251 6.47 -29.04 -7.09
CA LEU A 251 5.14 -28.53 -7.46
C LEU A 251 4.44 -27.81 -6.30
N ILE A 252 4.52 -28.36 -5.09
CA ILE A 252 3.95 -27.70 -3.90
C ILE A 252 4.68 -26.39 -3.61
N ARG A 253 6.02 -26.35 -3.78
CA ARG A 253 6.81 -25.13 -3.58
C ARG A 253 6.50 -24.06 -4.62
N ASP A 254 6.26 -24.42 -5.87
CA ASP A 254 5.89 -23.46 -6.92
C ASP A 254 4.55 -22.77 -6.63
N GLU A 255 3.65 -23.44 -5.91
CA GLU A 255 2.39 -22.85 -5.43
C GLU A 255 2.59 -21.93 -4.20
N ILE A 256 3.71 -22.05 -3.49
CA ILE A 256 4.03 -21.16 -2.36
C ILE A 256 4.42 -19.79 -2.90
N GLY A 257 3.61 -18.79 -2.56
CA GLY A 257 3.87 -17.43 -3.01
C GLY A 257 3.68 -17.25 -4.52
N SER A 258 2.88 -18.10 -5.18
CA SER A 258 2.55 -18.01 -6.62
C SER A 258 1.95 -16.67 -7.04
N SER A 259 1.46 -15.89 -6.07
CA SER A 259 0.96 -14.51 -6.25
C SER A 259 1.91 -13.43 -5.71
N GLY A 260 3.16 -13.76 -5.38
CA GLY A 260 4.13 -12.88 -4.71
C GLY A 260 5.52 -12.94 -5.33
N ILE A 261 6.45 -12.15 -4.80
CA ILE A 261 7.81 -11.97 -5.34
C ILE A 261 8.59 -13.30 -5.43
N VAL A 262 8.42 -14.18 -4.44
CA VAL A 262 9.15 -15.45 -4.39
C VAL A 262 8.68 -16.42 -5.49
N GLY A 263 7.41 -16.37 -5.89
CA GLY A 263 6.87 -17.19 -6.98
C GLY A 263 7.53 -16.92 -8.34
N SER A 264 8.03 -15.69 -8.55
CA SER A 264 8.81 -15.34 -9.75
C SER A 264 10.27 -15.82 -9.71
N ARG A 265 10.68 -16.53 -8.65
CA ARG A 265 12.07 -17.00 -8.41
C ARG A 265 12.15 -18.52 -8.24
N PRO A 266 11.83 -19.32 -9.28
CA PRO A 266 11.93 -20.77 -9.22
C PRO A 266 13.36 -21.26 -8.94
N ASP A 267 14.37 -20.46 -9.30
CA ASP A 267 15.78 -20.75 -9.02
C ASP A 267 16.12 -20.79 -7.51
N ILE A 268 15.29 -20.14 -6.68
CA ILE A 268 15.42 -20.13 -5.22
C ILE A 268 14.52 -21.21 -4.62
N LEU A 269 13.25 -21.29 -5.06
CA LEU A 269 12.27 -22.25 -4.55
C LEU A 269 12.64 -23.72 -4.85
N ARG A 270 13.19 -23.98 -6.04
CA ARG A 270 13.69 -25.30 -6.44
C ARG A 270 15.19 -25.47 -6.20
N GLY A 271 15.84 -24.46 -5.62
CA GLY A 271 17.25 -24.52 -5.27
C GLY A 271 17.52 -25.55 -4.16
N ASP A 272 18.80 -25.87 -3.97
CA ASP A 272 19.22 -26.71 -2.85
C ASP A 272 18.83 -26.08 -1.50
N THR A 273 18.61 -26.94 -0.50
CA THR A 273 18.25 -26.59 0.88
C THR A 273 19.25 -25.61 1.49
N GLU A 274 20.54 -25.73 1.18
CA GLU A 274 21.57 -24.80 1.64
C GLU A 274 21.40 -23.41 1.03
N LYS A 275 21.15 -23.31 -0.29
CA LYS A 275 20.89 -22.04 -0.98
C LYS A 275 19.64 -21.37 -0.39
N LEU A 276 18.55 -22.12 -0.21
CA LEU A 276 17.32 -21.59 0.38
C LEU A 276 17.54 -21.09 1.82
N ALA A 277 18.28 -21.86 2.64
CA ALA A 277 18.62 -21.46 4.01
C ALA A 277 19.47 -20.18 4.03
N SER A 278 20.46 -20.06 3.13
CA SER A 278 21.28 -18.87 2.99
C SER A 278 20.44 -17.63 2.65
N VAL A 279 19.54 -17.73 1.67
CA VAL A 279 18.63 -16.63 1.31
C VAL A 279 17.73 -16.24 2.48
N VAL A 280 17.19 -17.22 3.22
CA VAL A 280 16.38 -16.97 4.44
C VAL A 280 17.17 -16.15 5.47
N GLU A 281 18.43 -16.50 5.74
CA GLU A 281 19.25 -15.76 6.70
C GLU A 281 19.61 -14.36 6.19
N THR A 282 19.88 -14.20 4.89
CA THR A 282 20.08 -12.88 4.27
C THR A 282 18.86 -11.98 4.46
N ILE A 283 17.66 -12.47 4.17
CA ILE A 283 16.43 -11.69 4.31
C ILE A 283 16.14 -11.35 5.78
N LYS A 284 16.39 -12.28 6.71
CA LYS A 284 16.32 -11.96 8.15
C LYS A 284 17.27 -10.83 8.53
N ALA A 285 18.52 -10.87 8.06
CA ALA A 285 19.51 -9.84 8.35
C ALA A 285 19.06 -8.46 7.82
N GLN A 286 18.55 -8.41 6.58
CA GLN A 286 18.02 -7.17 5.99
C GLN A 286 16.81 -6.62 6.74
N ILE A 287 15.89 -7.48 7.21
CA ILE A 287 14.74 -7.04 8.03
C ILE A 287 15.24 -6.43 9.35
N LYS A 288 16.24 -7.05 9.99
CA LYS A 288 16.83 -6.53 11.23
C LYS A 288 17.54 -5.19 11.02
N GLU A 289 18.28 -5.04 9.92
CA GLU A 289 18.92 -3.79 9.52
C GLU A 289 17.89 -2.66 9.38
N LEU A 290 16.82 -2.89 8.60
CA LEU A 290 15.73 -1.94 8.44
C LEU A 290 15.00 -1.62 9.74
N TYR A 291 14.73 -2.65 10.56
CA TYR A 291 14.11 -2.47 11.88
C TYR A 291 14.95 -1.52 12.74
N LYS A 292 16.27 -1.74 12.80
CA LYS A 292 17.20 -0.91 13.54
C LYS A 292 17.24 0.51 12.99
N GLY A 293 17.32 0.69 11.67
CA GLY A 293 17.28 2.00 11.03
C GLY A 293 16.02 2.80 11.35
N ILE A 294 14.85 2.16 11.29
CA ILE A 294 13.58 2.78 11.69
C ILE A 294 13.58 3.16 13.18
N ASN A 295 14.13 2.31 14.05
CA ASN A 295 14.19 2.57 15.49
C ASN A 295 15.13 3.73 15.83
N GLU A 296 16.25 3.84 15.12
CA GLU A 296 17.21 4.95 15.29
C GLU A 296 16.64 6.28 14.77
N TYR A 297 15.91 6.24 13.65
CA TYR A 297 15.28 7.42 13.07
C TYR A 297 14.05 7.90 13.88
N CYS A 298 13.16 6.98 14.24
CA CYS A 298 11.93 7.27 14.99
C CYS A 298 11.72 6.24 16.11
N PRO A 299 12.31 6.45 17.30
CA PRO A 299 12.24 5.50 18.43
C PRO A 299 10.82 5.18 18.92
N ASP A 300 9.86 6.08 18.71
CA ASP A 300 8.46 5.87 19.09
C ASP A 300 7.71 4.92 18.13
N PHE A 301 8.22 4.66 16.92
CA PHE A 301 7.50 3.92 15.89
C PHE A 301 7.20 2.47 16.32
N TRP A 302 8.22 1.63 16.54
CA TRP A 302 8.02 0.21 16.86
C TRP A 302 7.23 -0.03 18.16
N PRO A 303 7.47 0.71 19.26
CA PRO A 303 6.64 0.60 20.45
C PRO A 303 5.15 0.86 20.18
N MET A 304 4.81 1.87 19.38
CA MET A 304 3.42 2.14 19.00
C MET A 304 2.88 1.08 18.04
N PHE A 305 3.67 0.71 17.03
CA PHE A 305 3.30 -0.22 15.97
C PHE A 305 3.04 -1.64 16.51
N LEU A 306 3.89 -2.15 17.40
CA LEU A 306 3.76 -3.49 17.98
C LEU A 306 2.87 -3.50 19.23
N GLY A 307 2.65 -2.34 19.86
CA GLY A 307 1.85 -2.19 21.07
C GLY A 307 0.35 -2.04 20.80
N ASN A 308 -0.06 -0.93 20.20
CA ASN A 308 -1.45 -0.64 19.84
C ASN A 308 -1.53 0.23 18.57
N PRO A 309 -1.28 -0.37 17.39
CA PRO A 309 -1.18 0.38 16.15
C PRO A 309 -2.51 1.03 15.77
N GLN A 310 -3.66 0.44 16.12
CA GLN A 310 -4.97 1.02 15.81
C GLN A 310 -5.22 2.31 16.59
N ALA A 311 -4.84 2.36 17.87
CA ALA A 311 -4.97 3.58 18.66
C ALA A 311 -4.05 4.70 18.15
N ALA A 312 -2.85 4.34 17.68
CA ALA A 312 -1.94 5.29 17.05
C ALA A 312 -2.50 5.82 15.72
N ALA A 313 -2.99 4.93 14.85
CA ALA A 313 -3.60 5.30 13.56
C ALA A 313 -4.82 6.23 13.71
N ASN A 314 -5.62 6.05 14.77
CA ASN A 314 -6.77 6.90 15.05
C ASN A 314 -6.39 8.34 15.49
N GLN A 315 -5.14 8.56 15.92
CA GLN A 315 -4.63 9.86 16.33
C GLN A 315 -3.90 10.55 15.18
N ARG A 316 -4.60 10.76 14.06
CA ARG A 316 -3.98 11.36 12.87
C ARG A 316 -3.54 12.81 13.16
N PRO A 317 -2.25 13.13 13.00
CA PRO A 317 -1.77 14.49 13.25
C PRO A 317 -2.16 15.43 12.10
N GLY A 318 -2.27 16.73 12.40
CA GLY A 318 -2.43 17.77 11.38
C GLY A 318 -1.11 18.22 10.75
N ALA A 319 0.01 18.02 11.44
CA ALA A 319 1.37 18.30 10.98
C ALA A 319 2.36 17.43 11.78
N TYR A 320 3.56 17.23 11.25
CA TYR A 320 4.63 16.50 11.93
C TYR A 320 5.99 17.10 11.58
N THR A 321 7.01 16.71 12.33
CA THR A 321 8.43 16.89 11.97
C THR A 321 9.09 15.52 11.80
N HIS A 322 10.09 15.42 10.94
CA HIS A 322 10.85 14.18 10.73
C HIS A 322 11.39 13.62 12.06
N GLY A 323 11.22 12.31 12.27
CA GLY A 323 11.54 11.56 13.48
C GLY A 323 10.53 11.68 14.63
N SER A 324 9.47 12.49 14.48
CA SER A 324 8.51 12.73 15.57
C SER A 324 7.51 11.59 15.79
N LYS A 325 6.89 11.59 16.96
CA LYS A 325 5.78 10.69 17.29
C LYS A 325 4.58 10.89 16.37
N GLU A 326 4.35 12.11 15.90
CA GLU A 326 3.31 12.46 14.95
C GLU A 326 3.57 11.78 13.60
N GLU A 327 4.81 11.82 13.11
CA GLU A 327 5.20 11.10 11.88
C GLU A 327 4.96 9.60 12.02
N ALA A 328 5.37 9.01 13.14
CA ALA A 328 5.12 7.60 13.40
C ALA A 328 3.63 7.24 13.37
N ARG A 329 2.76 8.05 13.98
CA ARG A 329 1.29 7.83 13.91
C ARG A 329 0.77 7.88 12.47
N LEU A 330 1.30 8.80 11.67
CA LEU A 330 0.92 8.94 10.27
C LEU A 330 1.36 7.71 9.46
N ALA A 331 2.62 7.29 9.58
CA ALA A 331 3.16 6.10 8.94
C ALA A 331 2.45 4.80 9.37
N ILE A 332 2.09 4.69 10.66
CA ILE A 332 1.24 3.59 11.18
C ILE A 332 -0.11 3.61 10.46
N GLY A 333 -0.76 4.78 10.35
CA GLY A 333 -2.05 4.91 9.68
C GLY A 333 -2.05 4.45 8.22
N TYR A 334 -0.97 4.73 7.49
CA TYR A 334 -0.83 4.34 6.08
C TYR A 334 -0.50 2.85 5.89
N SER A 335 0.17 2.22 6.85
CA SER A 335 0.69 0.85 6.71
C SER A 335 -0.12 -0.22 7.46
N ILE A 336 -0.81 0.12 8.56
CA ILE A 336 -1.41 -0.88 9.46
C ILE A 336 -2.34 -1.88 8.74
N ALA A 337 -3.10 -1.43 7.74
CA ALA A 337 -4.03 -2.28 7.01
C ALA A 337 -3.32 -3.40 6.24
N SER A 338 -2.22 -3.10 5.53
CA SER A 338 -1.45 -4.11 4.79
C SER A 338 -0.77 -5.11 5.71
N TRP A 339 -0.30 -4.66 6.88
CA TRP A 339 0.32 -5.52 7.88
C TRP A 339 -0.68 -6.48 8.54
N ILE A 340 -1.87 -5.99 8.93
CA ILE A 340 -2.91 -6.87 9.52
C ILE A 340 -3.48 -7.84 8.47
N GLU A 341 -3.53 -7.43 7.21
CA GLU A 341 -3.95 -8.26 6.07
C GLU A 341 -2.90 -9.30 5.65
N THR A 342 -1.68 -9.23 6.20
CA THR A 342 -0.61 -10.19 5.95
C THR A 342 -0.52 -11.19 7.10
N ALA A 343 -0.90 -12.43 6.85
CA ALA A 343 -0.85 -13.51 7.84
C ALA A 343 0.60 -13.71 8.34
N GLY A 344 0.77 -13.75 9.67
CA GLY A 344 2.08 -13.97 10.30
C GLY A 344 3.01 -12.74 10.36
N ALA A 345 2.69 -11.62 9.69
CA ALA A 345 3.61 -10.48 9.61
C ALA A 345 4.02 -9.92 10.98
N PHE A 346 3.05 -9.72 11.87
CA PHE A 346 3.29 -9.23 13.23
C PHE A 346 4.07 -10.22 14.10
N ASP A 347 3.84 -11.52 13.92
CA ASP A 347 4.54 -12.54 14.71
C ASP A 347 6.00 -12.67 14.23
N THR A 348 6.21 -12.64 12.91
CA THR A 348 7.54 -12.62 12.29
C THR A 348 8.36 -11.42 12.76
N ILE A 349 7.82 -10.20 12.69
CA ILE A 349 8.58 -9.00 13.09
C ILE A 349 8.86 -8.98 14.60
N LYS A 350 7.93 -9.44 15.44
CA LYS A 350 8.14 -9.57 16.89
C LYS A 350 9.22 -10.60 17.22
N ALA A 351 9.23 -11.74 16.53
CA ALA A 351 10.26 -12.76 16.73
C ALA A 351 11.65 -12.22 16.34
N LEU A 352 11.74 -11.50 15.22
CA LEU A 352 13.00 -10.90 14.79
C LEU A 352 13.46 -9.80 15.73
N SER A 353 12.56 -8.94 16.22
CA SER A 353 12.91 -7.82 17.11
C SER A 353 13.49 -8.25 18.47
N GLN A 354 13.22 -9.48 18.91
CA GLN A 354 13.83 -10.04 20.15
C GLN A 354 15.31 -10.41 19.97
N THR A 355 15.78 -10.42 18.73
CA THR A 355 17.14 -10.84 18.35
C THR A 355 17.90 -9.73 17.63
N VAL A 356 17.43 -8.48 17.79
CA VAL A 356 18.04 -7.23 17.29
C VAL A 356 18.81 -6.56 18.41
#